data_AF-A0A139WK09-F1
#
_entry.id   AF-A0A139WK09-F1
#
_cell.length_a   1.000
_cell.length_b   1.000
_cell.length_c   1.000
_cell.angle_alpha   90.00
_cell.angle_beta   90.00
_cell.angle_gamma   90.00
#
_symmetry.space_group_name_H-M   'P 1'
#
loop_
_entity.id
_entity.type
_entity.pdbx_description
1 polymer ?
#
loop_
_entity_poly.entity_id
_entity_poly.type
_entity_poly.pdbx_seq_one_letter_code
_entity_poly.pdbx_strand_id
1 'polypeptide(L)'
;MASVFHLCCEAAQIKQNVITKYSELAESDKKLYFSAVAIQRTWRGYWVRKMIKNWHSKATTIQRFVRGWLVRLHLPERLKNYHYFLSTKYYNEKATKIQALWRGYCARKVGVSVKDILRQRHEIEMANKEMQNQMREAFEEMRASAWTETHQYVEKILMMLFERHHLLRTRTQEGVFSIHGSIELSCVERILRSFPLKDYMTQLHEANQKSTSQTLQGNKKTFDLNTTIKDKPYERLLLTRD
;
A
#
# COMPACT_ATOMS: atom_id res chain seq x y z
N MET A 1 54.33 -3.06 -88.57
CA MET A 1 53.91 -1.99 -87.63
C MET A 1 52.98 -2.47 -86.51
N ALA A 2 52.16 -3.51 -86.69
CA ALA A 2 51.23 -3.98 -85.64
C ALA A 2 51.91 -4.47 -84.33
N SER A 3 53.09 -5.07 -84.41
CA SER A 3 53.81 -5.64 -83.25
C SER A 3 54.34 -4.60 -82.25
N VAL A 4 54.88 -3.47 -82.74
CA VAL A 4 55.42 -2.41 -81.86
C VAL A 4 54.29 -1.63 -81.18
N PHE A 5 53.17 -1.45 -81.88
CA PHE A 5 51.98 -0.81 -81.32
C PHE A 5 51.39 -1.61 -80.15
N HIS A 6 51.33 -2.95 -80.27
CA HIS A 6 50.92 -3.83 -79.18
C HIS A 6 51.81 -3.71 -77.94
N LEU A 7 53.13 -3.65 -78.12
CA LEU A 7 54.08 -3.50 -77.01
C LEU A 7 53.93 -2.13 -76.31
N CYS A 8 53.70 -1.05 -77.05
CA CYS A 8 53.43 0.25 -76.47
C CYS A 8 52.07 0.31 -75.74
N CYS A 9 51.04 -0.34 -76.27
CA CYS A 9 49.74 -0.48 -75.59
C CYS A 9 49.85 -1.33 -74.31
N GLU A 10 50.60 -2.44 -74.34
CA GLU A 10 50.89 -3.24 -73.15
C GLU A 10 51.65 -2.43 -72.11
N ALA A 11 52.71 -1.71 -72.51
CA ALA A 11 53.48 -0.87 -71.61
C ALA A 11 52.64 0.22 -70.92
N ALA A 12 51.69 0.82 -71.65
CA ALA A 12 50.74 1.78 -71.10
C ALA A 12 49.76 1.15 -70.09
N GLN A 13 49.43 -0.14 -70.27
CA GLN A 13 48.52 -0.88 -69.40
C GLN A 13 49.21 -1.52 -68.18
N ILE A 14 50.54 -1.66 -68.17
CA ILE A 14 51.30 -2.25 -67.04
C ILE A 14 50.93 -1.58 -65.71
N LYS A 15 50.88 -0.25 -65.66
CA LYS A 15 50.54 0.48 -64.43
C LYS A 15 49.14 0.12 -63.92
N GLN A 16 48.17 0.04 -64.83
CA GLN A 16 46.79 -0.32 -64.48
C GLN A 16 46.70 -1.78 -64.02
N ASN A 17 47.39 -2.70 -64.70
CA ASN A 17 47.44 -4.11 -64.36
C ASN A 17 48.05 -4.36 -62.98
N VAL A 18 49.12 -3.64 -62.63
CA VAL A 18 49.74 -3.70 -61.30
C VAL A 18 48.77 -3.23 -60.22
N ILE A 19 48.09 -2.10 -60.41
CA ILE A 19 47.09 -1.58 -59.47
C ILE A 19 45.94 -2.60 -59.29
N THR A 20 45.43 -3.16 -60.38
CA THR A 20 44.37 -4.17 -60.35
C THR A 20 44.82 -5.41 -59.58
N LYS A 21 46.04 -5.92 -59.83
CA LYS A 21 46.60 -7.09 -59.13
C LYS A 21 46.69 -6.87 -57.61
N TYR A 22 47.19 -5.70 -57.18
CA TYR A 22 47.25 -5.37 -55.75
C TYR A 22 45.86 -5.21 -55.12
N SER A 23 44.89 -4.66 -55.86
CA SER A 23 43.50 -4.55 -55.39
C SER A 23 42.83 -5.93 -55.23
N GLU A 24 43.10 -6.87 -56.14
CA GLU A 24 42.60 -8.25 -56.06
C GLU A 24 43.19 -9.01 -54.87
N LEU A 25 44.49 -8.85 -54.62
CA LEU A 25 45.17 -9.43 -53.45
C LEU A 25 44.57 -8.89 -52.14
N ALA A 26 44.37 -7.57 -52.04
CA ALA A 26 43.76 -6.96 -50.86
C ALA A 26 42.31 -7.45 -50.62
N GLU A 27 41.53 -7.63 -51.69
CA GLU A 27 40.17 -8.17 -51.61
C GLU A 27 40.17 -9.65 -51.18
N SER A 28 41.15 -10.44 -51.66
CA SER A 28 41.35 -11.83 -51.23
C SER A 28 41.69 -11.92 -49.73
N ASP A 29 42.62 -11.08 -49.26
CA ASP A 29 43.01 -11.04 -47.85
C ASP A 29 41.84 -10.63 -46.95
N LYS A 30 41.04 -9.66 -47.40
CA LYS A 30 39.82 -9.22 -46.71
C LYS A 30 38.80 -10.36 -46.60
N LYS A 31 38.59 -11.12 -47.68
CA LYS A 31 37.70 -12.31 -47.68
C LYS A 31 38.20 -13.39 -46.73
N LEU A 32 39.51 -13.65 -46.71
CA LEU A 32 40.12 -14.61 -45.79
C LEU A 32 39.95 -14.16 -44.33
N TYR A 33 40.18 -12.88 -44.05
CA TYR A 33 39.98 -12.29 -42.74
C TYR A 33 38.53 -12.46 -42.26
N PHE A 34 37.54 -12.08 -43.07
CA PHE A 34 36.14 -12.23 -42.67
C PHE A 34 35.72 -13.69 -42.48
N SER A 35 36.22 -14.58 -43.33
CA SER A 35 35.97 -16.03 -43.19
C SER A 35 36.55 -16.55 -41.87
N ALA A 36 37.78 -16.16 -41.53
CA ALA A 36 38.40 -16.50 -40.26
C ALA A 36 37.61 -15.94 -39.06
N VAL A 37 37.19 -14.67 -39.12
CA VAL A 37 36.35 -14.05 -38.07
C VAL A 37 35.02 -14.80 -37.92
N ALA A 38 34.39 -15.21 -39.02
CA ALA A 38 33.14 -15.97 -38.99
C ALA A 38 33.31 -17.34 -38.30
N ILE A 39 34.38 -18.07 -38.63
CA ILE A 39 34.72 -19.34 -37.98
C ILE A 39 34.97 -19.12 -36.49
N GLN A 40 35.82 -18.15 -36.14
CA GLN A 40 36.15 -17.88 -34.75
C GLN A 40 34.94 -17.45 -33.92
N ARG A 41 34.07 -16.57 -34.47
CA ARG A 41 32.81 -16.15 -33.83
C ARG A 41 31.92 -17.36 -33.54
N THR A 42 31.78 -18.25 -34.53
CA THR A 42 30.95 -19.44 -34.43
C THR A 42 31.50 -20.40 -33.37
N TRP A 43 32.81 -20.62 -33.37
CA TRP A 43 33.49 -21.48 -32.40
C TRP A 43 33.36 -20.96 -30.96
N ARG A 44 33.64 -19.67 -30.73
CA ARG A 44 33.50 -19.05 -29.40
C ARG A 44 32.06 -19.19 -28.90
N GLY A 45 31.07 -18.93 -29.76
CA GLY A 45 29.65 -19.11 -29.42
C GLY A 45 29.30 -20.56 -29.09
N TYR A 46 29.78 -21.53 -29.86
CA TYR A 46 29.57 -22.95 -29.61
C TYR A 46 30.16 -23.38 -28.26
N TRP A 47 31.39 -22.99 -27.97
CA TRP A 47 32.10 -23.37 -26.75
C TRP A 47 31.39 -22.85 -25.50
N VAL A 48 31.00 -21.57 -25.48
CA VAL A 48 30.25 -20.97 -24.36
C VAL A 48 28.90 -21.67 -24.17
N ARG A 49 28.14 -21.93 -25.24
CA ARG A 49 26.85 -22.65 -25.14
C ARG A 49 27.02 -24.06 -24.58
N LYS A 50 28.06 -24.78 -25.02
CA LYS A 50 28.38 -26.13 -24.50
C LYS A 50 28.71 -26.08 -23.00
N MET A 51 29.50 -25.09 -22.58
CA MET A 51 29.87 -24.90 -21.18
C MET A 51 28.65 -24.57 -20.30
N ILE A 52 27.81 -23.62 -20.72
CA ILE A 52 26.57 -23.25 -20.01
C ILE A 52 25.63 -24.46 -19.91
N LYS A 53 25.47 -25.24 -20.98
CA LYS A 53 24.66 -26.47 -20.96
C LYS A 53 25.19 -27.48 -19.92
N ASN A 54 26.50 -27.63 -19.82
CA ASN A 54 27.11 -28.49 -18.81
C ASN A 54 26.85 -27.96 -17.39
N TRP A 55 27.04 -26.66 -17.15
CA TRP A 55 26.74 -26.04 -15.85
C TRP A 55 25.28 -26.23 -15.43
N HIS A 56 24.33 -26.00 -16.35
CA HIS A 56 22.91 -26.26 -16.07
C HIS A 56 22.66 -27.73 -15.74
N SER A 57 23.25 -28.68 -16.48
CA SER A 57 23.12 -30.11 -16.18
C SER A 57 23.61 -30.46 -14.77
N LYS A 58 24.76 -29.90 -14.36
CA LYS A 58 25.29 -30.09 -13.00
C LYS A 58 24.38 -29.44 -11.94
N ALA A 59 23.91 -28.22 -12.19
CA ALA A 59 22.99 -27.53 -11.29
C ALA A 59 21.67 -28.30 -11.13
N THR A 60 21.06 -28.76 -12.22
CA THR A 60 19.85 -29.59 -12.18
C THR A 60 20.09 -30.89 -11.42
N THR A 61 21.28 -31.50 -11.54
CA THR A 61 21.67 -32.69 -10.78
C THR A 61 21.69 -32.41 -9.28
N ILE A 62 22.31 -31.32 -8.83
CA ILE A 62 22.30 -30.93 -7.41
C ILE A 62 20.87 -30.65 -6.95
N GLN A 63 20.12 -29.86 -7.72
CA GLN A 63 18.75 -29.49 -7.37
C GLN A 63 17.81 -30.70 -7.25
N ARG A 64 17.91 -31.72 -8.13
CA ARG A 64 17.07 -32.93 -8.01
C ARG A 64 17.37 -33.70 -6.73
N PHE A 65 18.63 -33.76 -6.30
CA PHE A 65 19.01 -34.43 -5.05
C PHE A 65 18.48 -33.68 -3.84
N VAL A 66 18.63 -32.36 -3.81
CA VAL A 66 18.10 -31.51 -2.72
C VAL A 66 16.59 -31.63 -2.62
N ARG A 67 15.85 -31.51 -3.73
CA ARG A 67 14.39 -31.69 -3.74
C ARG A 67 13.98 -33.07 -3.21
N GLY A 68 14.68 -34.13 -3.65
CA GLY A 68 14.43 -35.48 -3.14
C GLY A 68 14.72 -35.64 -1.65
N TRP A 69 15.81 -35.04 -1.15
CA TRP A 69 16.16 -35.05 0.27
C TRP A 69 15.13 -34.30 1.11
N LEU A 70 14.70 -33.11 0.69
CA LEU A 70 13.66 -32.34 1.37
C LEU A 70 12.35 -33.12 1.51
N VAL A 71 11.92 -33.82 0.44
CA VAL A 71 10.73 -34.68 0.51
C VAL A 71 10.94 -35.79 1.54
N ARG A 72 12.05 -36.52 1.49
CA ARG A 72 12.34 -37.60 2.44
C ARG A 72 12.45 -37.13 3.89
N LEU A 73 12.91 -35.90 4.11
CA LEU A 73 12.98 -35.28 5.44
C LEU A 73 11.59 -35.03 6.02
N HIS A 74 10.67 -34.45 5.23
CA HIS A 74 9.35 -34.04 5.72
C HIS A 74 8.25 -35.10 5.58
N LEU A 75 8.45 -36.11 4.70
CA LEU A 75 7.44 -37.12 4.41
C LEU A 75 7.04 -37.97 5.64
N PRO A 76 7.96 -38.42 6.52
CA PRO A 76 7.58 -39.20 7.70
C PRO A 76 6.63 -38.45 8.63
N GLU A 77 6.92 -37.18 8.91
CA GLU A 77 6.07 -36.34 9.76
C GLU A 77 4.71 -36.10 9.10
N ARG A 78 4.70 -35.75 7.81
CA ARG A 78 3.45 -35.57 7.05
C ARG A 78 2.58 -36.83 7.06
N LEU A 79 3.20 -38.00 6.85
CA LEU A 79 2.49 -39.27 6.85
C LEU A 79 1.94 -39.61 8.24
N LYS A 80 2.72 -39.39 9.31
CA LYS A 80 2.28 -39.55 10.69
C LYS A 80 1.09 -38.65 11.01
N ASN A 81 1.17 -37.37 10.66
CA ASN A 81 0.09 -36.41 10.89
C ASN A 81 -1.17 -36.78 10.10
N TYR A 82 -1.00 -37.25 8.87
CA TYR A 82 -2.11 -37.74 8.04
C TYR A 82 -2.79 -38.98 8.66
N HIS A 83 -2.02 -39.96 9.14
CA HIS A 83 -2.56 -41.11 9.86
C HIS A 83 -3.29 -40.70 11.15
N TYR A 84 -2.71 -39.79 11.93
CA TYR A 84 -3.35 -39.26 13.14
C TYR A 84 -4.67 -38.55 12.83
N PHE A 85 -4.70 -37.74 11.78
CA PHE A 85 -5.90 -37.06 11.31
C PHE A 85 -7.01 -38.04 10.91
N LEU A 86 -6.68 -39.07 10.11
CA LEU A 86 -7.64 -40.09 9.70
C LEU A 86 -8.18 -40.88 10.91
N SER A 87 -7.28 -41.30 11.80
CA SER A 87 -7.65 -42.02 13.03
C SER A 87 -8.58 -41.18 13.90
N THR A 88 -8.19 -39.94 14.19
CA THR A 88 -8.97 -38.99 14.97
C THR A 88 -10.34 -38.76 14.34
N LYS A 89 -10.40 -38.55 13.02
CA LYS A 89 -11.67 -38.37 12.29
C LYS A 89 -12.58 -39.59 12.44
N TYR A 90 -12.04 -40.80 12.26
CA TYR A 90 -12.81 -42.04 12.40
C TYR A 90 -13.37 -42.20 13.81
N TYR A 91 -12.53 -42.06 14.84
CA TYR A 91 -12.97 -42.21 16.23
C TYR A 91 -13.93 -41.10 16.65
N ASN A 92 -13.73 -39.87 16.19
CA ASN A 92 -14.68 -38.78 16.42
C ASN A 92 -16.05 -39.10 15.80
N GLU A 93 -16.10 -39.62 14.58
CA GLU A 93 -17.37 -40.04 13.95
C GLU A 93 -18.08 -41.16 14.74
N LYS A 94 -17.32 -42.11 15.31
CA LYS A 94 -17.92 -43.14 16.18
C LYS A 94 -18.38 -42.55 17.51
N ALA A 95 -17.56 -41.67 18.11
CA ALA A 95 -17.89 -41.01 19.36
C ALA A 95 -19.15 -40.15 19.23
N THR A 96 -19.32 -39.39 18.14
CA THR A 96 -20.53 -38.58 17.94
C THR A 96 -21.80 -39.44 17.90
N LYS A 97 -21.76 -40.63 17.29
CA LYS A 97 -22.89 -41.56 17.28
C LYS A 97 -23.23 -42.07 18.68
N ILE A 98 -22.22 -42.49 19.44
CA ILE A 98 -22.39 -42.96 20.83
C ILE A 98 -22.96 -41.83 21.69
N GLN A 99 -22.37 -40.63 21.59
CA GLN A 99 -22.80 -39.47 22.37
C GLN A 99 -24.22 -39.02 21.98
N ALA A 100 -24.59 -39.04 20.70
CA ALA A 100 -25.93 -38.70 20.24
C ALA A 100 -26.97 -39.69 20.79
N LEU A 101 -26.65 -41.00 20.75
CA LEU A 101 -27.48 -42.03 21.34
C LEU A 101 -27.69 -41.81 22.84
N TRP A 102 -26.60 -41.53 23.57
CA TRP A 102 -26.63 -41.25 25.00
C TRP A 102 -27.46 -40.00 25.33
N ARG A 103 -27.22 -38.87 24.64
CA ARG A 103 -28.01 -37.64 24.83
C ARG A 103 -29.50 -37.89 24.59
N GLY A 104 -29.84 -38.67 23.56
CA GLY A 104 -31.21 -39.07 23.29
C GLY A 104 -31.81 -39.95 24.40
N TYR A 105 -31.05 -40.91 24.91
CA TYR A 105 -31.48 -41.75 26.04
C TYR A 105 -31.73 -40.90 27.30
N CYS A 106 -30.80 -40.02 27.65
CA CYS A 106 -30.94 -39.11 28.79
C CYS A 106 -32.19 -38.24 28.66
N ALA A 107 -32.43 -37.63 27.50
CA ALA A 107 -33.61 -36.81 27.26
C ALA A 107 -34.92 -37.59 27.48
N ARG A 108 -34.99 -38.84 26.99
CA ARG A 108 -36.17 -39.71 27.18
C ARG A 108 -36.32 -40.19 28.62
N LYS A 109 -35.22 -40.49 29.32
CA LYS A 109 -35.23 -40.95 30.71
C LYS A 109 -35.64 -39.85 31.69
N VAL A 110 -35.17 -38.63 31.48
CA VAL A 110 -35.44 -37.48 32.36
C VAL A 110 -36.87 -36.94 32.15
N GLY A 111 -37.60 -37.41 31.13
CA GLY A 111 -38.98 -36.99 30.88
C GLY A 111 -39.10 -35.53 30.46
N VAL A 112 -38.07 -34.97 29.83
CA VAL A 112 -38.07 -33.55 29.45
C VAL A 112 -39.02 -33.35 28.28
N SER A 113 -40.04 -32.53 28.48
CA SER A 113 -40.97 -32.11 27.43
C SER A 113 -40.21 -31.29 26.38
N VAL A 114 -40.28 -31.73 25.12
CA VAL A 114 -39.67 -31.02 23.99
C VAL A 114 -40.15 -29.57 23.90
N LYS A 115 -41.40 -29.31 24.31
CA LYS A 115 -41.96 -27.95 24.33
C LYS A 115 -41.23 -27.03 25.30
N ASP A 116 -40.79 -27.56 26.45
CA ASP A 116 -40.11 -26.77 27.48
C ASP A 116 -38.67 -26.44 27.05
N ILE A 117 -38.00 -27.38 26.36
CA ILE A 117 -36.69 -27.13 25.75
C ILE A 117 -36.79 -26.05 24.66
N LEU A 118 -37.79 -26.13 23.79
CA LEU A 118 -37.99 -25.14 22.73
C LEU A 118 -38.31 -23.75 23.29
N ARG A 119 -39.13 -23.69 24.35
CA ARG A 119 -39.43 -22.45 25.07
C ARG A 119 -38.18 -21.83 25.67
N GLN A 120 -37.41 -22.60 26.45
CA GLN A 120 -36.16 -22.11 27.05
C GLN A 120 -35.15 -21.66 25.99
N ARG A 121 -35.04 -22.39 24.88
CA ARG A 121 -34.16 -22.00 23.77
C ARG A 121 -34.58 -20.66 23.18
N HIS A 122 -35.88 -20.45 22.96
CA HIS A 122 -36.38 -19.19 22.45
C HIS A 122 -36.13 -18.03 23.43
N GLU A 123 -36.35 -18.25 24.73
CA GLU A 123 -36.06 -17.27 25.78
C GLU A 123 -34.57 -16.89 25.79
N ILE A 124 -33.67 -17.87 25.69
CA ILE A 124 -32.22 -17.62 25.60
C ILE A 124 -31.86 -16.87 24.31
N GLU A 125 -32.45 -17.23 23.16
CA GLU A 125 -32.21 -16.53 21.90
C GLU A 125 -32.68 -15.08 21.95
N MET A 126 -33.82 -14.81 22.60
CA MET A 126 -34.31 -13.45 22.81
C MET A 126 -33.42 -12.66 23.78
N ALA A 127 -33.01 -13.26 24.89
CA ALA A 127 -32.06 -12.63 25.83
C ALA A 127 -30.70 -12.33 25.19
N ASN A 128 -30.20 -13.22 24.32
CA ASN A 128 -28.96 -12.99 23.57
C ASN A 128 -29.09 -11.83 22.58
N LYS A 129 -30.21 -11.73 21.87
CA LYS A 129 -30.48 -10.60 20.96
C LYS A 129 -30.58 -9.29 21.73
N GLU A 130 -31.28 -9.31 22.86
CA GLU A 130 -31.41 -8.16 23.73
C GLU A 130 -30.04 -7.68 24.24
N MET A 131 -29.22 -8.61 24.74
CA MET A 131 -27.85 -8.31 25.17
C MET A 131 -26.99 -7.75 24.02
N GLN A 132 -27.12 -8.28 22.80
CA GLN A 132 -26.41 -7.74 21.64
C GLN A 132 -26.86 -6.32 21.28
N ASN A 133 -28.15 -6.01 21.41
CA ASN A 133 -28.67 -4.67 21.18
C ASN A 133 -28.18 -3.70 22.26
N GLN A 134 -28.27 -4.08 23.53
CA GLN A 134 -27.74 -3.30 24.65
C GLN A 134 -26.24 -3.01 24.49
N MET A 135 -25.45 -4.01 24.08
CA MET A 135 -24.04 -3.80 23.78
C MET A 135 -23.84 -2.80 22.65
N ARG A 136 -24.62 -2.91 21.56
CA ARG A 136 -24.55 -1.98 20.43
C ARG A 136 -24.88 -0.55 20.85
N GLU A 137 -25.96 -0.36 21.59
CA GLU A 137 -26.40 0.95 22.10
C GLU A 137 -25.33 1.55 23.02
N ALA A 138 -24.79 0.77 23.97
CA ALA A 138 -23.70 1.23 24.83
C ALA A 138 -22.43 1.61 24.04
N PHE A 139 -22.11 0.88 22.96
CA PHE A 139 -20.99 1.24 22.08
C PHE A 139 -21.24 2.55 21.31
N GLU A 140 -22.47 2.78 20.84
CA GLU A 140 -22.84 4.01 20.13
C GLU A 140 -22.84 5.22 21.07
N GLU A 141 -23.35 5.08 22.29
CA GLU A 141 -23.29 6.11 23.33
C GLU A 141 -21.86 6.45 23.70
N MET A 142 -21.01 5.44 23.96
CA MET A 142 -19.60 5.64 24.26
C MET A 142 -18.87 6.41 23.13
N ARG A 143 -19.20 6.08 21.87
CA ARG A 143 -18.65 6.79 20.70
C ARG A 143 -19.14 8.23 20.63
N ALA A 144 -20.41 8.49 20.92
CA ALA A 144 -20.97 9.84 20.95
C ALA A 144 -20.35 10.69 22.06
N SER A 145 -20.19 10.16 23.27
CA SER A 145 -19.52 10.86 24.38
C SER A 145 -18.06 11.19 24.04
N ALA A 146 -17.30 10.24 23.50
CA ALA A 146 -15.93 10.48 23.06
C ALA A 146 -15.85 11.55 21.94
N TRP A 147 -16.82 11.57 21.01
CA TRP A 147 -16.92 12.62 20.00
C TRP A 147 -17.20 14.00 20.62
N THR A 148 -18.09 14.09 21.61
CA THR A 148 -18.37 15.37 22.29
C THR A 148 -17.19 15.90 23.09
N GLU A 149 -16.45 15.03 23.79
CA GLU A 149 -15.26 15.41 24.54
C GLU A 149 -14.17 15.92 23.59
N THR A 150 -13.86 15.16 22.53
CA THR A 150 -12.88 15.58 21.52
C THR A 150 -13.27 16.89 20.85
N HIS A 151 -14.55 17.10 20.53
CA HIS A 151 -15.06 18.35 19.97
C HIS A 151 -14.83 19.54 20.92
N GLN A 152 -15.12 19.38 22.22
CA GLN A 152 -14.87 20.41 23.23
C GLN A 152 -13.39 20.77 23.36
N TYR A 153 -12.49 19.77 23.30
CA TYR A 153 -11.04 20.02 23.35
C TYR A 153 -10.55 20.75 22.10
N VAL A 154 -10.97 20.31 20.92
CA VAL A 154 -10.60 20.94 19.65
C VAL A 154 -11.13 22.37 19.58
N GLU A 155 -12.36 22.60 20.02
CA GLU A 155 -12.95 23.94 20.09
C GLU A 155 -12.13 24.87 21.01
N LYS A 156 -11.79 24.45 22.22
CA LYS A 156 -10.96 25.25 23.14
C LYS A 156 -9.58 25.55 22.54
N ILE A 157 -8.95 24.57 21.91
CA ILE A 157 -7.67 24.75 21.21
C ILE A 157 -7.82 25.77 20.10
N LEU A 158 -8.85 25.65 19.25
CA LEU A 158 -9.14 26.60 18.18
C LEU A 158 -9.35 28.02 18.73
N MET A 159 -10.16 28.19 19.78
CA MET A 159 -10.38 29.52 20.41
C MET A 159 -9.07 30.13 20.91
N MET A 160 -8.25 29.39 21.66
CA MET A 160 -6.96 29.88 22.16
C MET A 160 -6.02 30.27 21.00
N LEU A 161 -6.04 29.51 19.91
CA LEU A 161 -5.23 29.76 18.72
C LEU A 161 -5.72 31.00 17.95
N PHE A 162 -7.03 31.23 17.84
CA PHE A 162 -7.59 32.42 17.21
C PHE A 162 -7.27 33.70 17.99
N GLU A 163 -7.30 33.69 19.32
CA GLU A 163 -6.92 34.86 20.13
C GLU A 163 -5.42 35.18 20.01
N ARG A 164 -4.58 34.14 19.91
CA ARG A 164 -3.12 34.25 19.99
C ARG A 164 -2.42 34.17 18.64
N HIS A 165 -3.16 34.27 17.53
CA HIS A 165 -2.60 34.18 16.18
C HIS A 165 -1.51 35.23 15.89
N HIS A 166 -1.53 36.36 16.60
CA HIS A 166 -0.51 37.41 16.53
C HIS A 166 0.85 36.99 17.11
N LEU A 167 0.93 35.88 17.85
CA LEU A 167 2.18 35.31 18.37
C LEU A 167 2.92 34.44 17.34
N LEU A 168 2.34 34.25 16.15
CA LEU A 168 2.92 33.46 15.05
C LEU A 168 3.82 34.31 14.16
N ARG A 169 4.76 33.67 13.44
CA ARG A 169 5.58 34.35 12.42
C ARG A 169 4.69 35.02 11.38
N THR A 170 4.99 36.28 11.09
CA THR A 170 4.51 36.95 9.87
C THR A 170 5.64 36.95 8.84
N ARG A 171 5.33 37.26 7.57
CA ARG A 171 6.34 37.33 6.49
C ARG A 171 7.50 38.28 6.82
N THR A 172 7.24 39.27 7.67
CA THR A 172 8.16 40.37 7.98
C THR A 172 8.83 40.20 9.34
N GLN A 173 8.21 39.49 10.29
CA GLN A 173 8.71 39.37 11.67
C GLN A 173 8.50 37.96 12.23
N GLU A 174 9.54 37.41 12.87
CA GLU A 174 9.49 36.15 13.59
C GLU A 174 8.51 36.22 14.78
N GLY A 175 7.67 35.20 14.93
CA GLY A 175 6.75 35.08 16.06
C GLY A 175 7.41 34.41 17.26
N VAL A 176 6.74 34.46 18.42
CA VAL A 176 7.23 33.88 19.68
C VAL A 176 7.34 32.34 19.59
N PHE A 177 6.47 31.71 18.81
CA PHE A 177 6.48 30.25 18.60
C PHE A 177 7.35 29.81 17.42
N SER A 178 8.07 30.73 16.77
CA SER A 178 8.94 30.40 15.66
C SER A 178 10.29 29.88 16.14
N ILE A 179 10.94 29.05 15.33
CA ILE A 179 12.31 28.64 15.60
C ILE A 179 13.25 29.76 15.15
N HIS A 180 13.86 30.46 16.10
CA HIS A 180 14.76 31.58 15.81
C HIS A 180 15.97 31.14 14.99
N GLY A 181 16.32 31.94 13.97
CA GLY A 181 17.45 31.64 13.09
C GLY A 181 17.19 30.53 12.06
N SER A 182 15.96 30.01 11.97
CA SER A 182 15.53 29.07 10.93
C SER A 182 14.35 29.64 10.12
N ILE A 183 14.27 29.22 8.86
CA ILE A 183 13.17 29.53 7.94
C ILE A 183 12.06 28.46 8.06
N GLU A 184 12.32 27.35 8.76
CA GLU A 184 11.35 26.28 8.96
C GLU A 184 10.28 26.66 9.99
N LEU A 185 9.02 26.34 9.67
CA LEU A 185 7.88 26.52 10.57
C LEU A 185 7.99 25.53 11.74
N SER A 186 7.75 26.04 12.95
CA SER A 186 7.64 25.18 14.13
C SER A 186 6.47 24.21 14.00
N CYS A 187 6.45 23.14 14.81
CA CYS A 187 5.37 22.16 14.77
C CYS A 187 3.98 22.81 14.91
N VAL A 188 3.87 23.79 15.81
CA VAL A 188 2.66 24.57 16.05
C VAL A 188 2.29 25.41 14.83
N GLU A 189 3.26 26.10 14.22
CA GLU A 189 3.04 26.91 13.02
C GLU A 189 2.65 26.07 11.79
N ARG A 190 3.18 24.84 11.65
CA ARG A 190 2.78 23.90 10.60
C ARG A 190 1.33 23.44 10.74
N ILE A 191 0.94 23.08 11.97
CA ILE A 191 -0.44 22.71 12.28
C ILE A 191 -1.36 23.89 11.97
N LEU A 192 -0.99 25.10 12.37
CA LEU A 192 -1.77 26.31 12.16
C LEU A 192 -1.90 26.73 10.71
N ARG A 193 -0.84 26.56 9.90
CA ARG A 193 -0.88 26.80 8.45
C ARG A 193 -1.89 25.91 7.73
N SER A 194 -2.24 24.74 8.30
CA SER A 194 -3.23 23.84 7.71
C SER A 194 -4.68 24.30 7.90
N PHE A 195 -4.94 25.30 8.76
CA PHE A 195 -6.26 25.89 8.95
C PHE A 195 -6.43 27.13 8.05
N PRO A 196 -7.58 27.33 7.37
CA PRO A 196 -7.85 28.51 6.53
C PRO A 196 -8.23 29.73 7.38
N LEU A 197 -7.29 30.14 8.24
CA LEU A 197 -7.46 31.24 9.20
C LEU A 197 -7.84 32.56 8.51
N LYS A 198 -7.30 32.80 7.31
CA LYS A 198 -7.61 34.01 6.52
C LYS A 198 -9.09 34.07 6.12
N ASP A 199 -9.62 32.97 5.59
CA ASP A 199 -11.02 32.91 5.13
C ASP A 199 -11.96 33.05 6.32
N TYR A 200 -11.62 32.41 7.45
CA TYR A 200 -12.32 32.57 8.72
C TYR A 200 -12.32 34.02 9.22
N MET A 201 -11.16 34.68 9.29
CA MET A 201 -11.08 36.07 9.77
C MET A 201 -11.85 37.03 8.86
N THR A 202 -11.85 36.78 7.54
CA THR A 202 -12.63 37.56 6.57
C THR A 202 -14.13 37.41 6.83
N GLN A 203 -14.61 36.17 7.02
CA GLN A 203 -16.00 35.88 7.36
C GLN A 203 -16.42 36.46 8.73
N LEU A 204 -15.54 36.39 9.73
CA LEU A 204 -15.78 36.97 11.06
C LEU A 204 -15.91 38.49 10.98
N HIS A 205 -15.04 39.16 10.22
CA HIS A 205 -15.13 40.60 9.99
C HIS A 205 -16.44 40.99 9.29
N GLU A 206 -16.85 40.24 8.26
CA GLU A 206 -18.14 40.45 7.59
C GLU A 206 -19.34 40.25 8.52
N ALA A 207 -19.32 39.21 9.37
CA ALA A 207 -20.38 38.94 10.34
C ALA A 207 -20.47 40.02 11.42
N ASN A 208 -19.32 40.48 11.95
CA ASN A 208 -19.26 41.56 12.92
C ASN A 208 -19.70 42.90 12.31
N GLN A 209 -19.35 43.19 11.06
CA GLN A 209 -19.82 44.38 10.34
C GLN A 209 -21.35 44.35 10.14
N LYS A 210 -21.92 43.23 9.70
CA LYS A 210 -23.38 43.04 9.56
C LYS A 210 -24.11 43.22 10.90
N SER A 211 -23.56 42.68 11.99
CA SER A 211 -24.11 42.83 13.34
C SER A 211 -24.03 44.28 13.84
N THR A 212 -22.95 45.00 13.53
CA THR A 212 -22.78 46.42 13.89
C THR A 212 -23.76 47.30 13.10
N SER A 213 -23.98 47.02 11.81
CA SER A 213 -24.98 47.71 10.98
C SER A 213 -26.43 47.47 11.45
N GLN A 214 -26.76 46.28 11.95
CA GLN A 214 -28.07 45.99 12.55
C GLN A 214 -28.28 46.68 13.91
N THR A 215 -27.22 46.80 14.72
CA THR A 215 -27.28 47.45 16.04
C THR A 215 -27.44 48.97 15.93
N LEU A 216 -26.92 49.61 14.87
CA LEU A 216 -27.11 51.04 14.61
C LEU A 216 -28.54 51.41 14.15
N GLN A 217 -29.36 50.43 13.76
CA GLN A 217 -30.78 50.64 13.42
C GLN A 217 -31.77 50.21 14.53
N GLY A 218 -31.28 49.68 15.66
CA GLY A 218 -32.12 49.21 16.76
C GLY A 218 -31.61 49.69 18.12
N ASN A 219 -32.42 50.49 18.81
CA ASN A 219 -32.17 51.00 20.16
C ASN A 219 -31.60 49.95 21.14
N LYS A 220 -30.64 50.43 21.97
CA LYS A 220 -29.99 49.79 23.12
C LYS A 220 -30.72 48.55 23.68
N LYS A 221 -30.20 47.37 23.37
CA LYS A 221 -30.31 46.19 24.24
C LYS A 221 -28.90 45.68 24.53
N THR A 222 -28.70 45.32 25.79
CA THR A 222 -27.47 44.84 26.40
C THR A 222 -26.81 43.74 25.57
N PHE A 223 -25.51 43.90 25.32
CA PHE A 223 -24.67 43.01 24.52
C PHE A 223 -24.39 41.72 25.32
N ASP A 224 -25.14 40.66 25.03
CA ASP A 224 -24.98 39.34 25.66
C ASP A 224 -24.04 38.48 24.79
N LEU A 225 -22.77 38.37 25.21
CA LEU A 225 -21.70 37.67 24.47
C LEU A 225 -22.03 36.20 24.17
N ASN A 226 -22.97 35.59 24.90
CA ASN A 226 -23.30 34.17 24.75
C ASN A 226 -24.17 33.87 23.52
N THR A 227 -24.80 34.87 22.89
CA THR A 227 -25.78 34.65 21.81
C THR A 227 -25.15 34.72 20.41
N THR A 228 -24.09 35.50 20.24
CA THR A 228 -23.37 35.66 18.95
C THR A 228 -22.51 34.45 18.61
N ILE A 229 -22.31 33.54 19.57
CA ILE A 229 -21.48 32.34 19.46
C ILE A 229 -22.35 31.10 19.15
N LYS A 230 -23.46 31.25 18.41
CA LYS A 230 -24.30 30.12 17.97
C LYS A 230 -24.02 29.65 16.55
N ASP A 231 -23.52 30.51 15.67
CA ASP A 231 -23.07 30.11 14.33
C ASP A 231 -21.55 30.13 14.30
N LYS A 232 -20.94 29.09 14.88
CA LYS A 232 -19.49 29.01 14.98
C LYS A 232 -18.92 28.44 13.67
N PRO A 233 -18.22 29.24 12.84
CA PRO A 233 -17.80 28.83 11.49
C PRO A 233 -16.79 27.68 11.43
N TYR A 234 -16.23 27.25 12.57
CA TYR A 234 -15.28 26.14 12.62
C TYR A 234 -15.94 24.76 12.44
N GLU A 235 -17.27 24.63 12.61
CA GLU A 235 -17.96 23.35 12.39
C GLU A 235 -17.79 22.87 10.94
N ARG A 236 -17.71 23.79 9.98
CA ARG A 236 -17.48 23.46 8.56
C ARG A 236 -16.07 22.93 8.28
N LEU A 237 -15.09 23.20 9.15
CA LEU A 237 -13.71 22.69 9.02
C LEU A 237 -13.53 21.29 9.62
N LEU A 238 -14.40 20.90 10.56
CA LEU A 238 -14.37 19.58 11.19
C LEU A 238 -15.13 18.52 10.37
N LEU A 239 -15.99 18.96 9.43
CA LEU A 239 -16.79 18.11 8.55
C LEU A 239 -16.11 17.77 7.20
N THR A 240 -14.90 18.29 6.91
CA THR A 240 -14.23 18.12 5.61
C THR A 240 -12.97 17.23 5.68
N ARG A 241 -13.01 16.17 6.49
CA ARG A 241 -12.01 15.10 6.43
C ARG A 241 -12.70 13.73 6.47
N ASP A 242 -13.37 13.43 5.36
CA ASP A 242 -13.52 12.08 4.84
C ASP A 242 -12.59 11.94 3.62
#